data_AF-A0A831SIX5-F1
#
_entry.id   AF-A0A831SIX5-F1
#
_cell.length_a   1.000
_cell.length_b   1.000
_cell.length_c   1.000
_cell.angle_alpha   90.00
_cell.angle_beta   90.00
_cell.angle_gamma   90.00
#
_symmetry.space_group_name_H-M   'P 1'
#
loop_
_entity.id
_entity.type
_entity.pdbx_description
1 polymer ?
#
loop_
_entity_poly.entity_id
_entity_poly.type
_entity_poly.pdbx_seq_one_letter_code
_entity_poly.pdbx_strand_id
1 'polypeptide(L)'
;MVEDTISFSSIEEKRPLIVHAFRRSNLRKKIAEYLYEISPSPSYPSEIAYHVKSTPTNVLGALRGMEPRYRTEESLIHLSLVESYENGQNMKLYRLTDLGKEIISQLKSR
;
A
#
# COMPACT_ATOMS: atom_id res chain seq x y z
N MET A 1 13.47 21.22 10.25
CA MET A 1 13.17 19.82 9.89
C MET A 1 11.70 19.65 10.21
N VAL A 2 10.84 19.70 9.18
CA VAL A 2 9.39 19.71 9.38
C VAL A 2 8.96 18.25 9.44
N GLU A 3 8.69 17.76 10.65
CA GLU A 3 7.99 16.50 10.83
C GLU A 3 6.54 16.71 10.40
N ASP A 4 6.17 16.12 9.26
CA ASP A 4 4.81 16.14 8.75
C ASP A 4 3.89 15.47 9.77
N THR A 5 3.21 16.31 10.54
CA THR A 5 2.11 15.91 11.41
C THR A 5 0.95 15.54 10.49
N ILE A 6 0.85 14.26 10.11
CA ILE A 6 -0.36 13.75 9.46
C ILE A 6 -1.51 14.02 10.45
N SER A 7 -2.34 15.01 10.13
CA SER A 7 -3.48 15.42 10.95
C SER A 7 -4.41 14.23 11.17
N PHE A 8 -4.78 13.97 12.42
CA PHE A 8 -5.73 12.91 12.82
C PHE A 8 -7.04 12.98 12.01
N SER A 9 -7.51 14.19 11.66
CA SER A 9 -8.68 14.43 10.79
C SER A 9 -8.53 13.75 9.42
N SER A 10 -7.34 13.85 8.82
CA SER A 10 -7.08 13.29 7.49
C SER A 10 -7.09 11.75 7.47
N ILE A 11 -6.78 11.11 8.60
CA ILE A 11 -6.79 9.66 8.75
C ILE A 11 -8.24 9.16 8.83
N GLU A 12 -9.07 9.82 9.65
CA GLU A 12 -10.50 9.48 9.75
C GLU A 12 -11.24 9.67 8.43
N GLU A 13 -10.91 10.72 7.68
CA GLU A 13 -11.47 10.98 6.34
C GLU A 13 -11.08 9.92 5.31
N LYS A 14 -9.83 9.42 5.35
CA LYS A 14 -9.33 8.40 4.41
C LYS A 14 -9.78 6.99 4.76
N ARG A 15 -10.12 6.71 6.02
CA ARG A 15 -10.44 5.36 6.50
C ARG A 15 -11.60 4.68 5.74
N PRO A 16 -12.74 5.34 5.46
CA PRO A 16 -13.80 4.76 4.64
C PRO A 16 -13.32 4.39 3.24
N LEU A 17 -12.48 5.22 2.62
CA LEU A 17 -11.93 4.97 1.27
C LEU A 17 -11.00 3.76 1.28
N ILE A 18 -10.15 3.64 2.30
CA ILE A 18 -9.23 2.51 2.48
C ILE A 18 -10.00 1.20 2.66
N VAL A 19 -10.98 1.18 3.57
CA VAL A 19 -11.84 0.02 3.80
C VAL A 19 -12.57 -0.37 2.52
N HIS A 20 -13.08 0.62 1.78
CA HIS A 20 -13.75 0.39 0.49
C HIS A 20 -12.79 -0.23 -0.55
N ALA A 21 -11.56 0.29 -0.65
CA ALA A 21 -10.54 -0.19 -1.59
C ALA A 21 -10.12 -1.64 -1.30
N PHE A 22 -9.96 -2.00 -0.01
CA PHE A 22 -9.68 -3.37 0.40
C PHE A 22 -10.86 -4.31 0.17
N ARG A 23 -12.09 -3.88 0.49
CA ARG A 23 -13.30 -4.69 0.25
C ARG A 23 -13.47 -5.03 -1.23
N ARG A 24 -13.15 -4.09 -2.12
CA ARG A 24 -13.26 -4.28 -3.57
C ARG A 24 -12.08 -5.03 -4.19
N SER A 25 -10.93 -5.09 -3.51
CA SER A 25 -9.72 -5.73 -4.04
C SER A 25 -8.98 -6.48 -2.96
N ASN A 26 -9.19 -7.81 -2.95
CA ASN A 26 -8.45 -8.71 -2.08
C ASN A 26 -6.92 -8.64 -2.33
N LEU A 27 -6.49 -8.33 -3.56
CA LEU A 27 -5.08 -8.16 -3.89
C LEU A 27 -4.45 -6.98 -3.14
N ARG A 28 -5.13 -5.83 -3.06
CA ARG A 28 -4.64 -4.66 -2.31
C ARG A 28 -4.45 -4.98 -0.83
N LYS A 29 -5.41 -5.69 -0.24
CA LYS A 29 -5.34 -6.15 1.15
C LYS A 29 -4.12 -7.06 1.36
N LYS A 30 -3.96 -8.12 0.54
CA LYS A 30 -2.82 -9.04 0.63
C LYS A 30 -1.46 -8.35 0.48
N ILE A 31 -1.35 -7.38 -0.43
CA ILE A 31 -0.10 -6.61 -0.61
C ILE A 31 0.21 -5.81 0.66
N ALA A 32 -0.77 -5.09 1.21
CA ALA A 32 -0.58 -4.31 2.42
C ALA A 32 -0.24 -5.18 3.64
N GLU A 33 -0.88 -6.34 3.79
CA GLU A 33 -0.57 -7.32 4.84
C GLU A 33 0.84 -7.91 4.70
N TYR A 34 1.25 -8.27 3.49
CA TYR A 34 2.62 -8.74 3.23
C TYR A 34 3.66 -7.66 3.57
N LEU A 35 3.45 -6.42 3.11
CA LEU A 35 4.35 -5.31 3.40
C LEU A 35 4.38 -4.96 4.90
N TYR A 36 3.30 -5.21 5.63
CA TYR A 36 3.27 -5.11 7.10
C TYR A 36 4.16 -6.15 7.76
N GLU A 37 4.11 -7.41 7.29
CA GLU A 37 4.86 -8.52 7.86
C GLU A 37 6.38 -8.38 7.69
N ILE A 38 6.82 -7.77 6.59
CA ILE A 38 8.26 -7.55 6.34
C ILE A 38 8.76 -6.18 6.85
N SER A 39 7.87 -5.31 7.33
CA SER A 39 8.20 -3.96 7.79
C SER A 39 9.28 -3.98 8.88
N PRO A 40 10.28 -3.06 8.87
CA PRO A 40 10.40 -1.89 8.00
C PRO A 40 11.04 -2.19 6.64
N SER A 41 11.33 -3.45 6.35
CA SER A 41 11.98 -3.83 5.11
C SER A 41 11.04 -3.60 3.92
N PRO A 42 11.56 -3.01 2.85
CA PRO A 42 10.85 -2.87 1.59
C PRO A 42 10.94 -4.10 0.68
N SER A 43 10.09 -4.15 -0.36
CA SER A 43 10.07 -5.26 -1.31
C SER A 43 9.84 -4.84 -2.77
N TYR A 44 10.34 -5.66 -3.70
CA TYR A 44 10.20 -5.48 -5.14
C TYR A 44 8.84 -5.97 -5.63
N PRO A 45 8.27 -5.41 -6.72
CA PRO A 45 7.01 -5.89 -7.28
C PRO A 45 6.97 -7.39 -7.59
N SER A 46 8.08 -7.98 -8.07
CA SER A 46 8.19 -9.41 -8.34
C SER A 46 8.16 -10.27 -7.07
N GLU A 47 8.85 -9.82 -6.03
CA GLU A 47 8.87 -10.49 -4.73
C GLU A 47 7.49 -10.41 -4.06
N ILE A 48 6.88 -9.23 -4.05
CA ILE A 48 5.49 -9.04 -3.60
C ILE A 48 4.55 -10.00 -4.35
N ALA A 49 4.65 -10.04 -5.68
CA ALA A 49 3.82 -10.90 -6.53
C ALA A 49 3.96 -12.40 -6.16
N TYR A 50 5.19 -12.84 -5.87
CA TYR A 50 5.47 -14.21 -5.44
C TYR A 50 4.78 -14.57 -4.11
N HIS A 51 4.82 -13.67 -3.12
CA HIS A 51 4.21 -13.90 -1.80
C HIS A 51 2.69 -13.80 -1.83
N VAL A 52 2.13 -12.81 -2.54
CA VAL A 52 0.66 -12.61 -2.62
C VAL A 52 -0.03 -13.48 -3.67
N LYS A 53 0.73 -14.33 -4.38
CA LYS A 53 0.26 -15.24 -5.45
C LYS A 53 -0.45 -14.49 -6.58
N SER A 54 0.22 -13.48 -7.13
CA SER A 54 -0.27 -12.64 -8.23
C SER A 54 0.83 -12.42 -9.29
N THR A 55 0.57 -11.56 -10.27
CA THR A 55 1.58 -11.15 -11.26
C THR A 55 2.16 -9.77 -10.91
N PRO A 56 3.41 -9.47 -11.31
CA PRO A 56 4.01 -8.15 -11.09
C PRO A 56 3.16 -7.01 -11.66
N THR A 57 2.52 -7.20 -12.82
CA THR A 57 1.62 -6.20 -13.44
C THR A 57 0.40 -5.90 -12.57
N ASN A 58 -0.22 -6.93 -12.00
CA ASN A 58 -1.35 -6.75 -11.10
C ASN A 58 -0.93 -6.08 -9.79
N VAL A 59 0.24 -6.44 -9.26
CA VAL A 59 0.83 -5.79 -8.08
C VAL A 59 1.08 -4.31 -8.36
N LEU A 60 1.70 -3.96 -9.49
CA LEU A 60 1.90 -2.57 -9.88
C LEU A 60 0.57 -1.83 -10.03
N GLY A 61 -0.43 -2.43 -10.68
CA GLY A 61 -1.76 -1.84 -10.77
C GLY A 61 -2.39 -1.56 -9.40
N ALA A 62 -2.29 -2.50 -8.46
CA ALA A 62 -2.77 -2.31 -7.10
C ALA A 62 -2.00 -1.22 -6.32
N LEU A 63 -0.69 -1.13 -6.52
CA LEU A 63 0.20 -0.18 -5.85
C LEU A 63 0.01 1.25 -6.33
N ARG A 64 0.06 1.49 -7.65
CA ARG A 64 0.13 2.85 -8.24
C ARG A 64 -1.04 3.22 -9.17
N GLY A 65 -1.97 2.30 -9.41
CA GLY A 65 -3.01 2.48 -10.44
C GLY A 65 -2.53 2.05 -11.83
N MET A 66 -3.49 1.67 -12.67
CA MET A 66 -3.31 1.25 -14.06
C MET A 66 -4.70 1.19 -14.72
N GLU A 67 -5.20 2.36 -15.12
CA GLU A 67 -6.54 2.52 -15.69
C GLU A 67 -6.75 1.68 -16.96
N PRO A 68 -8.00 1.27 -17.25
CA PRO A 68 -9.20 1.42 -16.42
C PRO A 68 -9.33 0.33 -15.34
N ARG A 69 -8.45 -0.67 -15.37
CA ARG A 69 -8.57 -1.87 -14.53
C ARG A 69 -8.28 -1.59 -13.07
N TYR A 70 -7.28 -0.76 -12.80
CA TYR A 70 -6.88 -0.37 -11.46
C TYR A 70 -7.02 1.14 -11.30
N ARG A 71 -8.13 1.55 -10.68
CA ARG A 71 -8.43 2.96 -10.40
C ARG A 71 -7.32 3.58 -9.56
N THR A 72 -6.82 4.73 -9.99
CA THR A 72 -5.67 5.42 -9.38
C THR A 72 -6.02 5.90 -7.97
N GLU A 73 -7.23 6.44 -7.77
CA GLU A 73 -7.72 6.90 -6.47
C GLU A 73 -7.86 5.79 -5.42
N GLU A 74 -7.94 4.53 -5.87
CA GLU A 74 -8.00 3.35 -4.99
C GLU A 74 -6.64 2.66 -4.82
N SER A 75 -5.59 3.17 -5.45
CA SER A 75 -4.25 2.59 -5.36
C SER A 75 -3.65 2.77 -3.96
N LEU A 76 -2.80 1.84 -3.53
CA LEU A 76 -2.21 1.87 -2.19
C LEU A 76 -1.34 3.11 -1.96
N ILE A 77 -0.67 3.60 -3.01
CA ILE A 77 0.11 4.84 -2.96
C ILE A 77 -0.81 6.06 -2.85
N HIS A 78 -1.86 6.14 -3.66
CA HIS A 78 -2.77 7.29 -3.61
C HIS A 78 -3.48 7.40 -2.25
N LEU A 79 -3.82 6.25 -1.65
CA LEU A 79 -4.37 6.18 -0.29
C LEU A 79 -3.34 6.42 0.82
N SER A 80 -2.08 6.71 0.48
CA SER A 80 -0.97 6.97 1.41
C SER A 80 -0.65 5.80 2.34
N LEU A 81 -1.02 4.57 1.96
CA LEU A 81 -0.74 3.36 2.74
C LEU A 81 0.65 2.78 2.44
N VAL A 82 1.09 2.94 1.20
CA VAL A 82 2.38 2.45 0.70
C VAL A 82 3.12 3.62 0.08
N GLU A 83 4.43 3.65 0.27
CA GLU A 83 5.32 4.56 -0.43
C GLU A 83 6.29 3.78 -1.32
N SER A 84 6.78 4.44 -2.37
CA SER A 84 7.84 3.90 -3.22
C SER A 84 9.14 4.63 -2.94
N TYR A 85 10.26 3.90 -2.93
CA TYR A 85 11.59 4.49 -2.94
C TYR A 85 12.37 3.93 -4.12
N GLU A 86 13.27 4.76 -4.62
CA GLU A 86 14.18 4.41 -5.69
C GLU A 86 15.56 4.25 -5.07
N ASN A 87 16.12 3.04 -5.14
CA ASN A 87 17.56 2.92 -4.93
C ASN A 87 18.23 3.46 -6.20
N GLY A 88 19.45 4.02 -6.11
CA GLY A 88 20.14 4.65 -7.24
C GLY A 88 20.43 3.77 -8.48
N GLN A 89 19.82 2.59 -8.57
CA GLN A 89 19.87 1.66 -9.70
C GLN A 89 18.54 1.63 -10.50
N ASN A 90 17.75 2.72 -10.46
CA ASN A 90 16.48 2.86 -11.18
C ASN A 90 15.45 1.76 -10.80
N MET A 91 15.60 1.24 -9.58
CA MET A 91 14.86 0.09 -9.08
C MET A 91 13.86 0.57 -8.04
N LYS A 92 12.57 0.50 -8.38
CA LYS A 92 11.48 0.92 -7.49
C LYS A 92 11.05 -0.22 -6.59
N LEU A 93 11.02 0.12 -5.31
CA LEU A 93 10.69 -0.76 -4.23
C LEU A 93 9.62 -0.10 -3.36
N TYR A 94 8.87 -0.92 -2.62
CA TYR A 94 7.66 -0.48 -1.94
C TYR A 94 7.67 -0.93 -0.48
N ARG A 95 7.22 -0.06 0.41
CA ARG A 95 7.05 -0.34 1.85
C ARG A 95 5.82 0.37 2.40
N LEU A 96 5.30 -0.10 3.52
CA LEU A 96 4.22 0.61 4.21
C LEU A 96 4.72 1.94 4.78
N THR A 97 3.85 2.95 4.69
CA THR A 97 3.95 4.18 5.49
C THR A 97 3.56 3.88 6.94
N ASP A 98 3.82 4.80 7.86
CA ASP A 98 3.37 4.65 9.24
C ASP A 98 1.84 4.62 9.36
N LEU A 99 1.14 5.43 8.55
CA LEU A 99 -0.32 5.34 8.39
C LEU A 99 -0.76 3.94 7.95
N GLY A 100 -0.07 3.36 6.96
CA GLY A 100 -0.35 2.02 6.49
C GLY A 100 -0.19 0.97 7.58
N LYS A 101 0.86 1.07 8.40
CA LYS A 101 1.08 0.17 9.54
C LYS A 101 -0.02 0.27 10.58
N GLU A 102 -0.42 1.48 10.95
CA GLU A 102 -1.49 1.72 11.92
C GLU A 102 -2.81 1.09 11.45
N ILE A 103 -3.21 1.35 10.20
CA ILE A 103 -4.47 0.83 9.64
C ILE A 103 -4.46 -0.70 9.57
N ILE A 104 -3.38 -1.32 9.09
CA ILE A 104 -3.29 -2.79 9.00
C ILE A 104 -3.27 -3.42 10.40
N SER A 105 -2.59 -2.81 11.36
CA SER A 105 -2.60 -3.27 12.76
C SER A 105 -4.01 -3.28 13.35
N GLN A 106 -4.78 -2.20 13.15
CA GLN A 106 -6.17 -2.09 13.59
C GLN A 106 -7.12 -3.08 12.90
N LEU A 107 -6.84 -3.47 11.65
CA LEU A 107 -7.63 -4.46 10.91
C LEU A 107 -7.32 -5.89 11.37
N LYS A 108 -6.10 -6.17 11.84
CA LYS A 108 -5.70 -7.48 12.36
C LYS A 108 -6.12 -7.71 13.83
N SER A 109 -6.39 -6.65 14.59
CA SER A 109 -6.81 -6.73 16.01
C SER A 109 -8.32 -6.90 16.22
N ARG A 110 -9.09 -7.05 15.13
CA ARG A 110 -10.53 -7.36 15.12
C ARG A 110 -10.77 -8.80 14.68
#